data_AF-A0A536UMR6-F1
#
_entry.id   AF-A0A536UMR6-F1
#
_cell.length_a   1.000
_cell.length_b   1.000
_cell.length_c   1.000
_cell.angle_alpha   90.00
_cell.angle_beta   90.00
_cell.angle_gamma   90.00
#
_symmetry.space_group_name_H-M   'P 1'
#
loop_
_entity.id
_entity.type
_entity.pdbx_description
1 polymer ?
#
loop_
_entity_poly.entity_id
_entity_poly.type
_entity_poly.pdbx_seq_one_letter_code
_entity_poly.pdbx_strand_id
1 'polypeptide(L)' 'MGQKIHPTGFRLPVTRNWASRWYASNQNFAIMLAEDLKVRE' A
#
# COMPACT_ATOMS: atom_id res chain seq x y z
N MET A 1 15.15 16.73 18.57
CA MET A 1 15.16 16.24 17.18
C MET A 1 13.97 15.31 16.99
N GLY A 2 12.90 15.79 16.36
CA GLY A 2 11.61 15.08 16.29
C GLY A 2 11.63 13.90 15.31
N GLN A 3 10.75 12.92 15.54
CA GLN A 3 10.55 11.83 14.60
C GLN A 3 9.90 12.37 13.32
N LYS A 4 10.52 12.08 12.17
CA LYS A 4 10.02 12.50 10.85
C LYS A 4 9.15 11.39 10.26
N ILE A 5 8.05 11.79 9.63
CA ILE A 5 7.14 10.88 8.91
C ILE A 5 7.79 10.40 7.59
N HIS A 6 7.43 9.19 7.17
CA HIS A 6 7.88 8.64 5.90
C HIS A 6 7.33 9.46 4.71
N PRO A 7 8.21 10.05 3.87
CA PRO A 7 7.82 11.01 2.84
C PRO A 7 6.92 10.42 1.74
N THR A 8 7.02 9.11 1.50
CA THR A 8 6.19 8.41 0.50
C THR A 8 4.75 8.29 0.94
N GLY A 9 4.52 7.85 2.18
CA GLY A 9 3.17 7.69 2.74
C GLY A 9 2.44 9.01 2.84
N PHE A 10 3.15 10.06 3.27
CA PHE A 10 2.61 11.41 3.35
C PHE A 10 2.13 11.97 1.99
N ARG A 11 2.72 11.50 0.88
CA ARG A 11 2.42 12.01 -0.47
C ARG A 11 1.43 11.16 -1.27
N LEU A 12 1.03 9.99 -0.76
CA LEU A 12 0.03 9.10 -1.39
C LEU A 12 -1.30 9.78 -1.75
N PRO A 13 -1.86 10.70 -0.96
CA PRO A 13 -3.16 11.29 -1.31
C PRO A 13 -3.10 12.43 -2.34
N VAL A 14 -1.91 13.00 -2.61
CA VAL A 14 -1.81 14.25 -3.40
C VAL A 14 -0.93 14.10 -4.64
N THR A 15 0.29 13.58 -4.49
CA THR A 15 1.32 13.66 -5.54
C THR A 15 1.89 12.31 -5.94
N ARG A 16 1.55 11.23 -5.24
CA ARG A 16 2.08 9.89 -5.51
C ARG A 16 0.99 8.84 -5.58
N ASN A 17 1.03 7.99 -6.60
CA ASN A 17 0.06 6.90 -6.76
C ASN A 17 0.42 5.67 -5.93
N TRP A 18 -0.60 4.86 -5.63
CA TRP A 18 -0.46 3.53 -5.05
C TRP A 18 0.34 2.60 -5.97
N ALA A 19 1.20 1.77 -5.38
CA ALA A 19 1.98 0.78 -6.12
C ALA A 19 1.13 -0.43 -6.54
N SER A 20 0.16 -0.84 -5.73
CA SER A 20 -0.90 -1.80 -6.09
C SER A 20 -2.23 -1.07 -6.23
N ARG A 21 -2.90 -1.21 -7.37
CA ARG A 21 -4.23 -0.64 -7.61
C ARG A 21 -5.21 -1.76 -7.96
N TRP A 22 -5.82 -2.32 -6.93
CA TRP A 22 -6.86 -3.35 -7.05
C TRP A 22 -7.90 -3.16 -5.94
N TYR A 23 -9.08 -3.75 -6.11
CA TYR A 23 -10.17 -3.73 -5.15
C TYR A 23 -10.54 -5.17 -4.76
N ALA A 24 -10.82 -5.40 -3.49
CA ALA A 24 -11.25 -6.70 -2.98
C ALA A 24 -12.41 -6.53 -2.01
N SER A 25 -13.26 -7.54 -1.93
CA SER A 25 -14.24 -7.66 -0.84
C SER A 25 -13.51 -7.91 0.49
N ASN A 26 -14.15 -7.58 1.61
CA ASN A 26 -13.56 -7.70 2.94
C ASN A 26 -13.01 -9.12 3.23
N GLN A 27 -13.70 -10.15 2.74
CA GLN A 27 -13.29 -11.55 2.89
C GLN A 27 -12.03 -11.90 2.10
N ASN A 28 -11.82 -11.27 0.93
CA ASN A 28 -10.75 -11.63 0.00
C ASN A 28 -9.53 -10.70 0.10
N PHE A 29 -9.62 -9.60 0.85
CA PHE A 29 -8.54 -8.62 0.96
C PHE A 29 -7.24 -9.23 1.48
N ALA A 30 -7.31 -10.06 2.54
CA ALA A 30 -6.13 -10.68 3.14
C ALA A 30 -5.42 -11.63 2.17
N ILE A 31 -6.18 -12.40 1.39
CA ILE A 31 -5.64 -13.37 0.42
C ILE A 31 -4.95 -12.61 -0.72
N MET A 32 -5.64 -11.63 -1.31
CA MET A 32 -5.10 -10.84 -2.42
C MET A 32 -3.86 -10.03 -2.00
N LEU A 33 -3.81 -9.52 -0.76
CA LEU A 33 -2.63 -8.85 -0.22
C LEU A 33 -1.45 -9.82 -0.07
N ALA A 34 -1.70 -11.04 0.42
CA ALA A 34 -0.66 -12.05 0.58
C ALA A 34 -0.08 -12.50 -0.76
N GLU A 35 -0.91 -12.62 -1.79
CA GLU A 35 -0.48 -12.90 -3.17
C GLU A 35 0.34 -11.74 -3.75
N ASP A 36 -0.12 -10.48 -3.62
CA ASP A 36 0.61 -9.29 -4.09
C ASP A 36 1.97 -9.15 -3.38
N LEU A 37 2.08 -9.56 -2.11
CA LEU A 37 3.36 -9.57 -1.39
C LEU A 37 4.32 -10.64 -1.94
N LYS A 38 3.83 -11.86 -2.17
CA LYS A 38 4.63 -12.96 -2.74
C LYS A 38 5.13 -12.68 -4.16
N VAL A 39 4.34 -11.98 -4.97
CA VAL A 39 4.75 -11.62 -6.35
C VAL A 39 5.84 -10.54 -6.36
N ARG A 40 5.97 -9.78 -5.28
CA ARG A 40 6.96 -8.68 -5.14
C ARG A 40 8.26 -9.10 -4.47
N GLU A 41 8.27 -10.26 -3.82
CA GLU A 41 9.47 -10.92 -3.29
C GLU A 41 10.25 -11.58 -4.42
#